data_AF-A0A7S2W0S0-F1
#
_entry.id   AF-A0A7S2W0S0-F1
#
_cell.length_a   1.000
_cell.length_b   1.000
_cell.length_c   1.000
_cell.angle_alpha   90.00
_cell.angle_beta   90.00
_cell.angle_gamma   90.00
#
_symmetry.space_group_name_H-M   'P 1'
#
loop_
_entity.id
_entity.type
_entity.pdbx_description
1 polymer ?
#
loop_
_entity_poly.entity_id
_entity_poly.type
_entity_poly.pdbx_seq_one_letter_code
_entity_poly.pdbx_strand_id
1 'polypeptide(L)'
;VEIKHGRIAQLAFLGNIITRAGVHLPGNIDYAGNSFDSFPNGWAAISGPDAISGSGLGQIVAFVGFLELFVMKDVTGEGEFVGDFRNGFIDFGWDKFDEETKLKKRAIELNNGRAAMMGILGLMVHEKLGGELPIVGPM
;
A
#
# COMPACT_ATOMS: atom_id res chain seq x y z
N VAL A 1 7.90 -5.18 -13.17
CA VAL A 1 6.51 -5.58 -12.86
C VAL A 1 6.40 -6.20 -11.47
N GLU A 2 7.21 -7.21 -11.12
CA GLU A 2 7.20 -7.85 -9.80
C GLU A 2 7.42 -6.88 -8.64
N ILE A 3 8.46 -6.03 -8.70
CA ILE A 3 8.76 -5.03 -7.65
C ILE A 3 7.56 -4.11 -7.39
N LYS A 4 6.86 -3.68 -8.45
CA LYS A 4 5.67 -2.82 -8.33
C LYS A 4 4.56 -3.53 -7.55
N HIS A 5 4.23 -4.77 -7.91
CA HIS A 5 3.24 -5.57 -7.19
C HIS A 5 3.66 -5.81 -5.73
N GLY A 6 4.94 -6.10 -5.50
CA GLY A 6 5.50 -6.26 -4.16
C GLY A 6 5.32 -5.01 -3.29
N ARG A 7 5.65 -3.82 -3.81
CA ARG A 7 5.48 -2.54 -3.10
C ARG A 7 4.02 -2.24 -2.78
N ILE A 8 3.11 -2.46 -3.74
CA ILE A 8 1.67 -2.29 -3.52
C ILE A 8 1.20 -3.26 -2.42
N ALA A 9 1.60 -4.52 -2.49
CA ALA A 9 1.21 -5.53 -1.51
C ALA A 9 1.76 -5.24 -0.10
N GLN A 10 3.00 -4.74 0.01
CA GLN A 10 3.58 -4.32 1.30
C GLN A 10 2.75 -3.24 1.98
N LEU A 11 2.38 -2.19 1.23
CA LEU A 11 1.55 -1.10 1.75
C LEU A 11 0.12 -1.56 2.04
N ALA A 12 -0.47 -2.40 1.19
CA ALA A 12 -1.80 -2.96 1.41
C ALA A 12 -1.86 -3.81 2.68
N PHE A 13 -0.85 -4.65 2.91
CA PHE A 13 -0.75 -5.48 4.11
C PHE A 13 -0.61 -4.64 5.38
N LEU A 14 0.27 -3.64 5.38
CA LEU A 14 0.43 -2.73 6.51
C LEU A 14 -0.87 -1.94 6.78
N GLY A 15 -1.51 -1.41 5.74
CA GLY A 15 -2.77 -0.67 5.85
C GLY A 15 -3.88 -1.51 6.47
N ASN A 16 -4.02 -2.77 6.05
CA ASN A 16 -5.01 -3.69 6.62
C ASN A 16 -4.78 -3.95 8.12
N ILE A 17 -3.51 -4.08 8.54
CA ILE A 17 -3.17 -4.30 9.95
C ILE A 17 -3.49 -3.06 10.79
N ILE A 18 -3.10 -1.87 10.34
CA ILE A 18 -3.26 -0.62 11.11
C ILE A 18 -4.74 -0.32 11.35
N THR A 19 -5.58 -0.42 10.32
CA THR A 19 -7.02 -0.12 10.47
C THR A 19 -7.73 -1.14 11.34
N ARG A 20 -7.37 -2.43 11.22
CA ARG A 20 -7.91 -3.50 12.07
C ARG A 20 -7.39 -3.46 13.50
N ALA A 21 -6.21 -2.89 13.73
CA ALA A 21 -5.70 -2.58 15.06
C ALA A 21 -6.46 -1.41 15.73
N GLY A 22 -7.42 -0.78 15.05
CA GLY A 22 -8.24 0.31 15.57
C GLY A 22 -7.58 1.69 15.46
N VAL A 23 -6.44 1.79 14.76
CA VAL A 23 -5.74 3.07 14.60
C VAL A 23 -6.32 3.82 13.40
N HIS A 24 -7.12 4.83 13.70
CA HIS A 24 -7.79 5.68 12.71
C HIS A 24 -7.30 7.14 12.83
N LEU A 25 -7.45 7.90 11.74
CA LEU A 25 -7.20 9.33 11.77
C LEU A 25 -8.29 10.03 12.59
N PRO A 26 -7.95 11.06 13.39
CA PRO A 26 -8.96 11.84 14.09
C PRO A 26 -9.78 12.69 13.11
N GLY A 27 -11.04 12.92 13.43
CA GLY A 27 -11.94 13.80 12.68
C GLY A 27 -12.78 13.07 11.62
N ASN A 28 -13.37 13.87 10.73
CA ASN A 28 -14.34 13.39 9.74
C ASN A 28 -13.71 13.28 8.35
N ILE A 29 -14.08 12.21 7.63
CA ILE A 29 -13.66 12.00 6.24
C ILE A 29 -14.39 12.94 5.27
N ASP A 30 -15.59 13.38 5.65
CA ASP A 30 -16.46 14.20 4.83
C ASP A 30 -17.12 15.34 5.62
N TYR A 31 -17.80 16.21 4.88
CA TYR A 31 -18.58 17.32 5.44
C TYR A 31 -19.92 16.88 6.05
N ALA A 32 -20.34 15.61 5.85
CA ALA A 32 -21.55 15.06 6.45
C ALA A 32 -21.33 14.66 7.92
N GLY A 33 -20.07 14.56 8.35
CA GLY A 33 -19.71 14.29 9.73
C GLY A 33 -19.35 12.82 9.99
N ASN A 34 -19.11 12.03 8.94
CA ASN A 34 -18.71 10.64 9.10
C ASN A 34 -17.24 10.57 9.54
N SER A 35 -16.95 9.94 10.67
CA SER A 35 -15.61 9.80 11.23
C SER A 35 -14.83 8.66 10.56
N PHE A 36 -13.50 8.67 10.61
CA PHE A 36 -12.70 7.62 9.97
C PHE A 36 -12.89 6.23 10.58
N ASP A 37 -13.27 6.16 11.86
CA ASP A 37 -13.54 4.92 12.58
C ASP A 37 -14.97 4.39 12.38
N SER A 38 -15.86 5.15 11.73
CA SER A 38 -17.23 4.68 11.43
C SER A 38 -17.31 3.76 10.22
N PHE A 39 -16.23 3.65 9.44
CA PHE A 39 -16.18 2.80 8.25
C PHE A 39 -15.69 1.38 8.58
N PRO A 40 -16.23 0.35 7.92
CA PRO A 40 -15.80 -1.02 8.15
C PRO A 40 -14.37 -1.24 7.62
N ASN A 41 -13.74 -2.33 8.07
CA ASN A 41 -12.42 -2.74 7.63
C ASN A 41 -12.48 -3.60 6.34
N GLY A 42 -11.33 -3.76 5.69
CA GLY A 42 -11.17 -4.71 4.58
C GLY A 42 -11.97 -4.36 3.32
N TRP A 43 -12.49 -5.38 2.66
CA TRP A 43 -13.32 -5.28 1.46
C TRP A 43 -14.62 -4.51 1.70
N ALA A 44 -15.20 -4.61 2.90
CA ALA A 44 -16.42 -3.89 3.23
C ALA A 44 -16.24 -2.36 3.18
N ALA A 45 -15.01 -1.85 3.39
CA ALA A 45 -14.67 -0.44 3.25
C ALA A 45 -14.81 0.07 1.80
N ILE A 46 -14.62 -0.83 0.83
CA ILE A 46 -14.60 -0.51 -0.61
C ILE A 46 -15.96 -0.82 -1.25
N SER A 47 -16.56 -1.96 -0.88
CA SER A 47 -17.79 -2.46 -1.49
C SER A 47 -18.64 -3.19 -0.45
N GLY A 48 -19.25 -2.40 0.44
CA GLY A 48 -20.17 -2.83 1.48
C GLY A 48 -21.30 -1.80 1.70
N PRO A 49 -22.26 -2.09 2.60
CA PRO A 49 -23.37 -1.19 2.91
C PRO A 49 -22.92 0.17 3.44
N ASP A 50 -21.85 0.17 4.25
CA ASP A 50 -21.27 1.36 4.90
C ASP A 50 -19.91 1.73 4.28
N ALA A 51 -19.74 1.48 2.98
CA ALA A 51 -18.48 1.76 2.28
C ALA A 51 -18.20 3.26 2.13
N ILE A 52 -16.93 3.58 1.87
CA ILE A 52 -16.50 4.93 1.52
C ILE A 52 -17.28 5.40 0.29
N SER A 53 -17.67 6.69 0.29
CA SER A 53 -18.40 7.28 -0.83
C SER A 53 -17.72 7.03 -2.19
N GLY A 54 -18.51 6.75 -3.21
CA GLY A 54 -17.99 6.46 -4.56
C GLY A 54 -17.17 7.62 -5.15
N SER A 55 -17.51 8.86 -4.80
CA SER A 55 -16.71 10.05 -5.17
C SER A 55 -15.36 10.08 -4.46
N GLY A 56 -15.29 9.71 -3.18
CA GLY A 56 -14.04 9.59 -2.42
C GLY A 56 -13.14 8.50 -3.00
N LEU A 57 -13.70 7.32 -3.31
CA LEU A 57 -12.96 6.26 -4.00
C LEU A 57 -12.45 6.71 -5.38
N GLY A 58 -13.28 7.44 -6.13
CA GLY A 58 -12.89 8.03 -7.41
C GLY A 58 -11.70 8.99 -7.31
N GLN A 59 -11.66 9.82 -6.25
CA GLN A 59 -10.52 10.71 -5.99
C GLN A 59 -9.24 9.92 -5.70
N ILE A 60 -9.31 8.85 -4.91
CA ILE A 60 -8.17 7.98 -4.62
C ILE A 60 -7.63 7.34 -5.90
N VAL A 61 -8.52 6.77 -6.73
CA VAL A 61 -8.12 6.15 -8.00
C VAL A 61 -7.52 7.17 -8.96
N ALA A 62 -8.11 8.36 -9.08
CA ALA A 62 -7.59 9.44 -9.91
C ALA A 62 -6.20 9.90 -9.43
N PHE A 63 -6.00 10.02 -8.12
CA PHE A 63 -4.72 10.38 -7.53
C PHE A 63 -3.64 9.31 -7.79
N VAL A 64 -3.95 8.03 -7.58
CA VAL A 64 -3.03 6.92 -7.88
C VAL A 64 -2.71 6.87 -9.38
N GLY A 65 -3.71 7.06 -10.24
CA GLY A 65 -3.50 7.13 -11.69
C GLY A 65 -2.58 8.31 -12.10
N PHE A 66 -2.77 9.48 -11.50
CA PHE A 66 -1.87 10.62 -11.71
C PHE A 66 -0.43 10.30 -11.27
N LEU A 67 -0.25 9.73 -10.08
CA LEU A 67 1.07 9.32 -9.60
C LEU A 67 1.74 8.34 -10.55
N GLU A 68 1.00 7.34 -11.04
CA GLU A 68 1.56 6.31 -11.93
C GLU A 68 1.94 6.84 -13.32
N LEU A 69 1.18 7.80 -13.87
CA LEU A 69 1.44 8.35 -15.20
C LEU A 69 2.56 9.40 -15.21
N PHE A 70 2.70 10.18 -14.14
CA PHE A 70 3.56 11.36 -14.12
C PHE A 70 4.74 11.29 -13.15
N VAL A 71 4.57 10.68 -11.96
CA VAL A 71 5.55 10.76 -10.87
C VAL A 71 6.35 9.46 -10.70
N MET A 72 5.69 8.31 -10.72
CA MET A 72 6.27 6.98 -10.46
C MET A 72 6.89 6.36 -11.72
N LYS A 73 7.71 7.15 -12.41
CA LYS A 73 8.50 6.73 -13.56
C LYS A 73 9.90 7.33 -13.47
N ASP A 74 10.84 6.66 -14.11
CA ASP A 74 12.12 7.27 -14.40
C ASP A 74 11.92 8.28 -15.54
N VAL A 75 11.86 9.56 -15.19
CA VAL A 75 11.69 10.68 -16.12
C VAL A 75 13.01 11.03 -16.78
N THR A 76 14.11 10.81 -16.08
CA THR A 76 15.48 11.20 -16.47
C THR A 76 16.19 10.15 -17.32
N GLY A 77 15.79 8.88 -17.21
CA GLY A 77 16.52 7.75 -17.80
C GLY A 77 17.80 7.38 -17.04
N GLU A 78 18.02 7.97 -15.87
CA GLU A 78 19.22 7.82 -15.04
C GLU A 78 19.04 6.78 -13.92
N GLY A 79 17.93 6.04 -13.90
CA GLY A 79 17.69 5.01 -12.88
C GLY A 79 18.75 3.91 -12.91
N GLU A 80 19.43 3.68 -11.78
CA GLU A 80 20.46 2.64 -11.66
C GLU A 80 19.88 1.22 -11.81
N PHE A 81 18.58 1.06 -11.52
CA PHE A 81 17.88 -0.21 -11.61
C PHE A 81 16.36 -0.03 -11.78
N VAL A 82 15.68 -1.09 -12.23
CA VAL A 82 14.22 -1.09 -12.38
C VAL A 82 13.54 -0.88 -11.03
N GLY A 83 12.74 0.18 -10.93
CA GLY A 83 12.06 0.59 -9.70
C GLY A 83 12.78 1.69 -8.93
N ASP A 84 13.85 2.25 -9.48
CA ASP A 84 14.46 3.48 -9.01
C ASP A 84 13.69 4.70 -9.54
N PHE A 85 13.13 5.50 -8.62
CA PHE A 85 12.39 6.73 -8.93
C PHE A 85 13.06 7.97 -8.33
N ARG A 86 14.35 7.87 -7.95
CA ARG A 86 15.13 9.01 -7.44
C ARG A 86 15.38 10.08 -8.50
N ASN A 87 15.32 9.71 -9.79
CA ASN A 87 15.40 10.62 -10.94
C ASN A 87 16.62 11.55 -10.90
N GLY A 88 17.75 11.10 -10.35
CA GLY A 88 18.97 11.91 -10.17
C GLY A 88 18.82 13.16 -9.28
N PHE A 89 17.61 13.46 -8.79
CA PHE A 89 17.28 14.70 -8.09
C PHE A 89 17.53 14.59 -6.59
N ILE A 90 17.42 13.37 -6.03
CA ILE A 90 17.57 13.12 -4.60
C ILE A 90 18.27 11.78 -4.36
N ASP A 91 19.51 11.83 -3.86
CA ASP A 91 20.31 10.63 -3.57
C ASP A 91 19.84 9.89 -2.29
N PHE A 92 19.25 10.60 -1.32
CA PHE A 92 18.89 10.04 0.01
C PHE A 92 20.05 9.28 0.69
N GLY A 93 21.31 9.56 0.33
CA GLY A 93 22.50 8.88 0.83
C GLY A 93 22.71 7.47 0.26
N TRP A 94 22.12 7.14 -0.89
CA TRP A 94 22.29 5.84 -1.54
C TRP A 94 23.74 5.61 -1.98
N ASP A 95 24.41 6.66 -2.44
CA ASP A 95 25.81 6.62 -2.86
C ASP A 95 26.78 6.30 -1.72
N LYS A 96 26.34 6.43 -0.46
CA LYS A 96 27.15 6.11 0.72
C LYS A 96 27.19 4.62 1.05
N PHE A 97 26.30 3.81 0.45
CA PHE A 97 26.30 2.37 0.67
C PHE A 97 27.29 1.66 -0.24
N ASP A 98 27.93 0.62 0.29
CA ASP A 98 28.69 -0.33 -0.51
C ASP A 98 27.76 -1.20 -1.38
N GLU A 99 28.32 -1.77 -2.45
CA GLU A 99 27.56 -2.58 -3.40
C GLU A 99 26.91 -3.82 -2.74
N GLU A 100 27.57 -4.41 -1.74
CA GLU A 100 27.01 -5.52 -0.98
C GLU A 100 25.75 -5.09 -0.21
N THR A 101 25.76 -3.94 0.47
CA THR A 101 24.58 -3.45 1.17
C THR A 101 23.47 -3.07 0.20
N LYS A 102 23.79 -2.43 -0.93
CA LYS A 102 22.80 -2.10 -1.97
C LYS A 102 22.09 -3.35 -2.47
N LEU A 103 22.84 -4.40 -2.81
CA LEU A 103 22.29 -5.70 -3.24
C LEU A 103 21.45 -6.34 -2.14
N LYS A 104 21.94 -6.36 -0.90
CA LYS A 104 21.22 -6.92 0.24
C LYS A 104 19.90 -6.21 0.50
N LYS A 105 19.88 -4.87 0.52
CA LYS A 105 18.66 -4.08 0.77
C LYS A 105 17.62 -4.27 -0.32
N ARG A 106 18.04 -4.31 -1.59
CA ARG A 106 17.15 -4.60 -2.72
C ARG A 106 16.60 -6.02 -2.67
N ALA A 107 17.41 -7.00 -2.26
CA ALA A 107 16.94 -8.37 -2.06
C ALA A 107 15.92 -8.47 -0.91
N ILE A 108 16.13 -7.75 0.19
CA ILE A 108 15.18 -7.66 1.31
C ILE A 108 13.86 -7.05 0.84
N GLU A 109 13.90 -5.95 0.09
CA GLU A 109 12.70 -5.32 -0.47
C GLU A 109 11.91 -6.31 -1.33
N LEU A 110 12.59 -7.00 -2.25
CA LEU A 110 11.97 -7.97 -3.15
C LEU A 110 11.34 -9.14 -2.39
N ASN A 111 12.06 -9.72 -1.42
CA ASN A 111 11.57 -10.86 -0.64
C ASN A 111 10.41 -10.48 0.28
N ASN A 112 10.45 -9.29 0.89
CA ASN A 112 9.32 -8.77 1.65
C ASN A 112 8.12 -8.50 0.72
N GLY A 113 8.34 -8.02 -0.50
CA GLY A 113 7.29 -7.86 -1.51
C GLY A 113 6.63 -9.19 -1.87
N ARG A 114 7.44 -10.24 -2.08
CA ARG A 114 6.95 -11.61 -2.33
C ARG A 114 6.12 -12.16 -1.17
N ALA A 115 6.60 -11.99 0.06
CA ALA A 115 5.86 -12.41 1.25
C ALA A 115 4.54 -11.62 1.39
N ALA A 116 4.57 -10.30 1.17
CA ALA A 116 3.39 -9.45 1.27
C ALA A 116 2.32 -9.78 0.22
N MET A 117 2.73 -10.17 -1.01
CA MET A 117 1.78 -10.62 -2.04
C MET A 117 1.00 -11.86 -1.59
N MET A 118 1.66 -12.82 -0.96
CA MET A 118 0.99 -13.98 -0.38
C MET A 118 0.15 -13.61 0.86
N GLY A 119 0.65 -12.67 1.68
CA GLY A 119 -0.06 -12.16 2.85
C GLY A 119 -1.39 -11.51 2.48
N ILE A 120 -1.40 -10.55 1.55
CA ILE A 120 -2.62 -9.85 1.15
C ILE A 120 -3.62 -10.76 0.44
N LEU A 121 -3.14 -11.71 -0.37
CA LEU A 121 -3.99 -12.73 -0.98
C LEU A 121 -4.66 -13.60 0.09
N GLY A 122 -3.90 -14.03 1.10
CA GLY A 122 -4.43 -14.74 2.26
C GLY A 122 -5.51 -13.94 2.97
N LEU A 123 -5.23 -12.66 3.29
CA LEU A 123 -6.22 -11.78 3.94
C LEU A 123 -7.52 -11.68 3.13
N MET A 124 -7.43 -11.41 1.82
CA MET A 124 -8.61 -11.28 0.97
C MET A 124 -9.45 -12.56 0.90
N VAL A 125 -8.80 -13.72 0.79
CA VAL A 125 -9.50 -15.02 0.73
C VAL A 125 -10.12 -15.37 2.07
N HIS A 126 -9.39 -15.20 3.17
CA HIS A 126 -9.93 -15.45 4.51
C HIS A 126 -11.08 -14.51 4.88
N GLU A 127 -11.06 -13.27 4.37
CA GLU A 127 -12.18 -12.33 4.52
C GLU A 127 -13.44 -12.84 3.85
N LYS A 128 -13.33 -13.36 2.62
CA LYS A 128 -14.48 -13.91 1.89
C LYS A 128 -15.01 -15.21 2.47
N LEU A 129 -14.16 -15.97 3.14
CA LEU A 129 -14.54 -17.22 3.80
C LEU A 129 -15.07 -17.00 5.23
N GLY A 130 -15.01 -15.78 5.78
CA GLY A 130 -15.47 -15.46 7.13
C GLY A 130 -14.62 -16.10 8.24
N GLY A 131 -13.32 -16.26 8.00
CA GLY A 131 -12.40 -16.83 8.99
C GLY A 131 -11.95 -15.82 10.05
N GLU A 132 -11.54 -16.29 11.23
CA GLU A 132 -10.84 -15.46 12.22
C GLU A 132 -9.33 -15.64 12.08
N LEU A 133 -8.59 -14.53 12.02
CA LEU A 133 -7.14 -14.55 11.90
C LEU A 133 -6.49 -14.03 13.20
N PRO A 134 -5.51 -14.74 13.79
CA PRO A 134 -4.96 -14.40 15.11
C PRO A 134 -4.42 -12.97 15.27
N ILE A 135 -3.98 -12.34 14.19
CA ILE A 135 -3.39 -10.99 14.18
C ILE A 135 -4.43 -9.92 13.79
N VAL A 136 -5.55 -10.35 13.19
CA VAL A 136 -6.42 -9.49 12.37
C VAL A 136 -7.87 -9.50 12.90
N GLY A 137 -8.18 -10.42 13.82
CA GLY A 137 -9.49 -10.54 14.46
C GLY A 137 -10.51 -11.25 13.56
N PRO A 138 -11.81 -11.22 13.94
CA PRO A 138 -12.89 -11.63 13.06
C PRO A 138 -12.89 -10.75 11.80
N MET A 139 -13.00 -11.39 10.64
CA MET A 139 -12.85 -10.74 9.34
C MET A 139 -14.10 -10.02 8.86
#